data_AF-A0A7Y1TAA6-F1
#
_entry.id   AF-A0A7Y1TAA6-F1
#
_cell.length_a   1.000
_cell.length_b   1.000
_cell.length_c   1.000
_cell.angle_alpha   90.00
_cell.angle_beta   90.00
_cell.angle_gamma   90.00
#
_symmetry.space_group_name_H-M   'P 1'
#
loop_
_entity.id
_entity.type
_entity.pdbx_description
1 polymer ?
#
loop_
_entity_poly.entity_id
_entity_poly.type
_entity_poly.pdbx_seq_one_letter_code
_entity_poly.pdbx_strand_id
1 'polypeptide(L)' 'MSEASDGAGSQGHRARKRFGQNFLQDESIISQLLAAIAPRSGDHIVEIGPGLG' A
#
# COMPACT_ATOMS: atom_id res chain seq x y z
N MET A 1 27.94 -12.54 -11.72
CA MET A 1 27.68 -11.85 -10.45
C MET A 1 26.20 -11.49 -10.46
N SER A 2 25.39 -12.37 -9.87
CA SER A 2 23.94 -12.26 -9.80
C SER A 2 23.54 -12.05 -8.35
N GLU A 3 22.88 -10.95 -8.03
CA GLU A 3 22.01 -10.78 -6.85
C GLU A 3 21.12 -9.56 -7.16
N ALA A 4 19.81 -9.52 -6.97
CA ALA A 4 18.76 -10.52 -6.83
C ALA A 4 17.49 -9.77 -7.28
N SER A 5 16.74 -10.38 -8.19
CA SER A 5 15.40 -9.92 -8.56
C SER A 5 14.45 -10.34 -7.44
N ASP A 6 13.90 -9.38 -6.69
CA ASP A 6 12.72 -9.65 -5.85
C ASP A 6 11.54 -8.83 -6.35
N GLY A 7 11.07 -9.22 -7.53
CA GLY A 7 9.71 -8.96 -7.95
C GLY A 7 8.79 -9.82 -7.09
N ALA A 8 8.43 -9.33 -5.91
CA ALA A 8 7.41 -9.93 -5.05
C ALA A 8 6.00 -9.73 -5.65
N GLY A 9 5.79 -10.27 -6.85
CA GLY A 9 4.46 -10.54 -7.38
C GLY A 9 3.80 -11.58 -6.48
N SER A 10 2.84 -11.12 -5.70
CA SER A 10 2.05 -11.85 -4.71
C SER A 10 1.68 -13.29 -5.12
N GLN A 11 2.43 -14.28 -4.63
CA GLN A 11 2.01 -15.69 -4.69
C GLN A 11 0.97 -16.02 -3.59
N GLY A 12 0.18 -15.04 -3.12
CA GLY A 12 -0.80 -15.23 -2.04
C GLY A 12 -1.89 -14.16 -1.90
N HIS A 13 -1.62 -12.90 -2.24
CA HIS A 13 -2.57 -11.79 -2.07
C HIS A 13 -3.30 -11.42 -3.36
N ARG A 14 -4.16 -12.33 -3.84
CA ARG A 14 -5.02 -12.02 -4.99
C ARG A 14 -6.20 -11.14 -4.56
N ALA A 15 -6.32 -9.96 -5.17
CA ALA A 15 -7.45 -9.06 -4.95
C ALA A 15 -8.79 -9.77 -5.16
N ARG A 16 -9.71 -9.64 -4.20
CA ARG A 16 -11.06 -10.21 -4.27
C ARG A 16 -12.06 -9.11 -4.63
N LYS A 17 -12.48 -9.06 -5.89
CA LYS A 17 -13.42 -8.04 -6.42
C LYS A 17 -14.70 -7.88 -5.60
N ARG A 18 -15.26 -8.98 -5.07
CA ARG A 18 -16.48 -8.96 -4.24
C ARG A 18 -16.31 -8.20 -2.91
N PHE A 19 -15.08 -7.94 -2.50
CA PHE A 19 -14.75 -7.15 -1.32
C PHE A 19 -14.22 -5.76 -1.68
N GLY A 20 -14.32 -5.35 -2.95
CA GLY A 20 -13.87 -4.03 -3.40
C GLY A 20 -12.37 -3.80 -3.26
N GLN A 21 -11.56 -4.87 -3.12
CA GLN A 21 -10.11 -4.73 -3.01
C GLN A 21 -9.53 -4.21 -4.33
N ASN A 22 -9.09 -2.95 -4.30
CA ASN A 22 -8.30 -2.31 -5.35
C ASN A 22 -7.03 -1.79 -4.66
N PHE A 23 -5.86 -2.20 -5.13
CA PHE A 23 -4.60 -1.80 -4.52
C PHE A 23 -4.02 -0.61 -5.28
N LEU A 24 -3.60 0.43 -4.55
CA LEU A 24 -2.82 1.51 -5.15
C LEU A 24 -1.46 0.96 -5.58
N GLN A 25 -1.02 1.36 -6.77
CA GLN A 25 0.28 1.01 -7.35
C GLN A 25 1.10 2.25 -7.73
N ASP A 26 0.48 3.43 -7.70
CA ASP A 26 1.12 4.69 -8.07
C ASP A 26 1.68 5.40 -6.83
N GLU A 27 3.01 5.45 -6.74
CA GLU A 27 3.74 6.08 -5.64
C GLU A 27 3.49 7.59 -5.54
N SER A 28 3.18 8.26 -6.64
CA SER A 28 2.92 9.70 -6.65
C SER A 28 1.61 10.04 -5.93
N ILE A 29 0.60 9.18 -6.09
CA ILE A 29 -0.68 9.31 -5.40
C ILE A 29 -0.52 8.98 -3.91
N ILE A 30 0.25 7.95 -3.58
CA ILE A 30 0.58 7.61 -2.18
C ILE A 30 1.25 8.82 -1.49
N SER A 31 2.24 9.42 -2.15
CA SER A 31 2.95 10.60 -1.62
C SER A 31 2.02 11.80 -1.42
N GLN A 32 1.12 12.06 -2.38
CA GLN A 32 0.12 13.13 -2.25
C GLN A 32 -0.86 12.87 -1.10
N LEU A 33 -1.28 11.62 -0.89
CA LEU A 33 -2.16 11.24 0.21
C LEU A 33 -1.48 11.44 1.57
N LEU A 34 -0.21 11.03 1.71
CA LEU A 34 0.57 11.27 2.93
C LEU A 34 0.73 12.77 3.22
N ALA A 35 1.00 13.57 2.19
CA ALA A 35 1.11 15.03 2.33
C ALA A 35 -0.23 15.67 2.72
N ALA A 36 -1.36 15.16 2.21
CA ALA A 36 -2.69 15.66 2.53
C ALA A 36 -3.12 15.30 3.97
N ILE A 37 -2.77 14.11 4.46
CA ILE A 37 -3.02 13.69 5.84
C ILE A 37 -2.09 14.44 6.81
N ALA A 38 -0.84 14.70 6.40
CA ALA A 38 0.19 15.40 7.17
C ALA A 38 0.29 14.92 8.64
N PRO A 39 0.51 13.61 8.87
CA PRO A 39 0.51 13.04 10.21
C PRO A 39 1.67 13.59 11.05
N ARG A 40 1.42 13.83 12.34
CA ARG A 40 2.43 14.33 13.28
C ARG A 40 2.67 13.33 14.40
N SER A 41 3.82 13.47 15.05
CA SER A 41 4.12 12.69 16.24
C SER A 41 3.05 12.91 17.31
N GLY A 42 2.51 11.82 17.83
CA GLY A 42 1.43 11.83 18.82
C GLY A 42 0.02 11.80 18.24
N ASP A 43 -0.16 11.94 16.92
CA ASP A 43 -1.47 11.73 16.32
C ASP A 43 -1.83 10.23 16.38
N HIS A 44 -3.07 9.93 16.76
CA HIS A 44 -3.62 8.58 16.69
C HIS A 44 -4.31 8.39 15.35
N ILE A 45 -3.81 7.44 14.54
CA ILE A 45 -4.28 7.20 13.18
C ILE A 45 -4.87 5.80 13.09
N VAL A 46 -5.98 5.70 12.35
CA VAL A 46 -6.61 4.42 12.02
C VAL A 46 -6.57 4.24 10.52
N GLU A 47 -5.98 3.13 10.08
CA GLU A 47 -6.03 2.68 8.70
C GLU A 47 -7.16 1.67 8.52
N ILE A 48 -7.98 1.85 7.48
CA ILE A 48 -9.08 0.95 7.16
C ILE A 48 -8.79 0.25 5.83
N GLY A 49 -8.65 -1.07 5.89
CA GLY A 49 -8.38 -1.89 4.72
C GLY A 49 -6.93 -1.72 4.22
N PRO A 50 -5.92 -2.14 4.99
CA PRO A 50 -4.49 -1.91 4.68
C PRO A 50 -3.97 -2.62 3.43
N GLY A 51 -4.78 -3.49 2.82
CA GLY A 51 -4.45 -4.14 1.56
C GLY A 51 -3.16 -4.96 1.64
N LEU A 52 -2.11 -4.50 0.96
CA LEU A 52 -0.82 -5.20 0.85
C LEU A 52 0.23 -4.70 1.86
N GLY A 53 -0.11 -3.73 2.71
CA GLY A 53 0.84 -2.96 3.53
C GLY A 53 1.37 -1.75 2.80
#